data_AF-A0A401ZJ79-F1
#
_entry.id   AF-A0A401ZJ79-F1
#
_cell.length_a   1.000
_cell.length_b   1.000
_cell.length_c   1.000
_cell.angle_alpha   90.00
_cell.angle_beta   90.00
_cell.angle_gamma   90.00
#
_symmetry.space_group_name_H-M   'P 1'
#
loop_
_entity.id
_entity.type
_entity.pdbx_description
1 polymer ?
#
loop_
_entity_poly.entity_id
_entity_poly.type
_entity_poly.pdbx_seq_one_letter_code
_entity_poly.pdbx_strand_id
1 'polypeptide(L)'
;MPLIIPCTERFVHALEGLNPTERSIVVRKIRLFVTNPYSKSLKVHRYMALDNVWEFYVDRRMRVLFERLEGQPHLSDVGFHAILDKACRYRYTLYTHALHVEENKYHYSTRHE
;
A
#
# COMPACT_ATOMS: atom_id res chain seq x y z
N MET A 1 -17.72 -1.40 -8.29
CA MET A 1 -17.72 -1.30 -6.82
C MET A 1 -16.40 -0.67 -6.40
N PRO A 2 -16.42 0.34 -5.51
CA PRO A 2 -15.19 0.90 -4.95
C PRO A 2 -14.48 -0.14 -4.10
N LEU A 3 -13.16 -0.26 -4.27
CA LEU A 3 -12.32 -1.10 -3.42
C LEU A 3 -11.90 -0.26 -2.22
N ILE A 4 -12.28 -0.69 -1.01
CA ILE A 4 -11.97 -0.01 0.24
C ILE A 4 -10.87 -0.77 0.94
N ILE A 5 -9.71 -0.14 1.13
CA ILE A 5 -8.53 -0.79 1.67
C ILE A 5 -8.06 0.02 2.88
N PRO A 6 -7.99 -0.58 4.08
CA PRO A 6 -7.41 0.09 5.24
C PRO A 6 -5.98 0.53 4.96
N CYS A 7 -5.62 1.73 5.39
CA CYS A 7 -4.27 2.25 5.25
C CYS A 7 -3.84 3.08 6.46
N THR A 8 -2.54 3.20 6.65
CA THR A 8 -1.97 4.08 7.67
C THR A 8 -2.00 5.53 7.19
N GLU A 9 -1.95 6.47 8.13
CA GLU A 9 -1.71 7.88 7.79
C GLU A 9 -0.39 8.08 7.03
N ARG A 10 0.65 7.30 7.37
CA ARG A 10 1.94 7.34 6.68
C ARG A 10 1.80 7.01 5.20
N PHE A 11 1.02 6.00 4.87
CA PHE A 11 0.75 5.63 3.48
C PHE A 11 0.08 6.78 2.72
N VAL A 12 -0.89 7.46 3.35
CA VAL A 12 -1.59 8.62 2.77
C VAL A 12 -0.58 9.73 2.44
N HIS A 13 0.20 10.17 3.43
CA HIS A 13 1.23 11.20 3.25
C HIS A 13 2.26 10.81 2.19
N ALA A 14 2.68 9.54 2.17
CA ALA A 14 3.65 9.06 1.19
C ALA A 14 3.08 9.11 -0.24
N LEU A 15 1.83 8.67 -0.45
CA LEU A 15 1.18 8.67 -1.76
C LEU A 15 0.84 10.10 -2.24
N GLU A 16 0.46 11.00 -1.33
CA GLU A 16 0.27 12.42 -1.62
C GLU A 16 1.58 13.14 -1.93
N GLY A 17 2.69 12.71 -1.32
CA GLY A 17 4.03 13.23 -1.62
C GLY A 17 4.57 12.85 -3.00
N LEU A 18 3.99 11.85 -3.68
CA LEU A 18 4.39 11.44 -5.02
C LEU A 18 3.92 12.45 -6.08
N ASN A 19 4.67 12.55 -7.17
CA ASN A 19 4.21 13.33 -8.32
C ASN A 19 2.98 12.66 -8.99
N PRO A 20 2.19 13.39 -9.80
CA PRO A 20 0.94 12.87 -10.37
C PRO A 20 1.09 11.57 -11.16
N THR A 21 2.20 11.43 -11.90
CA THR A 21 2.48 10.24 -12.71
C THR A 21 2.75 9.02 -11.84
N GLU A 22 3.64 9.14 -10.85
CA GLU A 22 3.98 8.06 -9.93
C GLU A 22 2.77 7.59 -9.15
N ARG A 23 2.01 8.54 -8.59
CA ARG A 23 0.78 8.31 -7.86
C ARG A 23 -0.26 7.55 -8.69
N SER A 24 -0.45 7.92 -9.96
CA SER A 24 -1.35 7.20 -10.88
C SER A 24 -0.92 5.74 -11.08
N ILE A 25 0.39 5.51 -11.24
CA ILE A 25 0.93 4.14 -11.39
C ILE A 25 0.71 3.32 -10.11
N VAL A 26 0.96 3.92 -8.94
CA VAL A 26 0.71 3.28 -7.63
C VAL A 26 -0.75 2.87 -7.51
N VAL A 27 -1.69 3.78 -7.73
CA VAL A 27 -3.13 3.51 -7.62
C VAL A 27 -3.56 2.41 -8.58
N ARG A 28 -3.05 2.42 -9.82
CA ARG A 28 -3.31 1.35 -10.80
C ARG A 28 -2.78 -0.01 -10.31
N LYS A 29 -1.61 -0.03 -9.67
CA LYS A 29 -0.99 -1.24 -9.12
C LYS A 29 -1.71 -1.76 -7.88
N ILE A 30 -2.21 -0.89 -7.02
CA ILE A 30 -3.09 -1.25 -5.89
C ILE A 30 -4.38 -1.88 -6.42
N ARG A 31 -5.03 -1.26 -7.42
CA ARG A 31 -6.23 -1.83 -8.04
C ARG A 31 -5.94 -3.22 -8.61
N LEU A 32 -4.83 -3.39 -9.33
CA LEU A 32 -4.39 -4.69 -9.84
C LEU A 32 -4.14 -5.71 -8.73
N PHE A 33 -3.52 -5.30 -7.62
CA PHE A 33 -3.26 -6.17 -6.48
C PHE A 33 -4.54 -6.70 -5.84
N VAL A 34 -5.54 -5.84 -5.67
CA VAL A 34 -6.81 -6.25 -5.06
C VAL A 34 -7.65 -7.10 -6.01
N THR A 35 -7.62 -6.84 -7.32
CA THR A 35 -8.40 -7.63 -8.31
C THR A 35 -7.70 -8.89 -8.77
N ASN A 36 -6.36 -8.92 -8.77
CA ASN A 36 -5.54 -10.05 -9.19
C ASN A 36 -4.18 -10.05 -8.45
N PRO A 37 -4.15 -10.50 -7.17
CA PRO A 37 -2.92 -10.49 -6.37
C PRO A 37 -1.83 -11.43 -6.92
N TYR A 38 -2.18 -12.38 -7.78
CA TYR A 38 -1.25 -13.33 -8.39
C TYR A 38 -0.60 -12.82 -9.68
N SER A 39 -0.86 -11.57 -10.07
CA SER A 39 -0.20 -10.96 -11.21
C SER A 39 1.33 -11.00 -11.04
N LYS A 40 2.03 -11.65 -11.97
CA LYS A 40 3.50 -11.74 -11.98
C LYS A 40 4.20 -10.37 -11.93
N SER A 41 3.52 -9.33 -12.40
CA SER A 41 4.05 -7.95 -12.38
C SER A 41 4.12 -7.32 -10.99
N LEU A 42 3.39 -7.88 -10.02
CA LEU A 42 3.34 -7.40 -8.64
C LEU A 42 4.42 -8.03 -7.77
N LYS A 43 4.90 -9.23 -8.11
CA LYS A 43 5.91 -9.95 -7.32
C LYS A 43 5.61 -9.92 -5.82
N VAL A 44 4.37 -10.25 -5.44
CA VAL A 44 3.92 -10.21 -4.04
C VAL A 44 4.71 -11.22 -3.22
N HIS A 45 5.36 -10.77 -2.14
CA HIS A 45 6.07 -11.66 -1.22
C HIS A 45 6.21 -11.04 0.17
N ARG A 46 6.51 -11.88 1.17
CA ARG A 46 6.76 -11.43 2.53
C ARG A 46 8.18 -10.84 2.62
N TYR A 47 8.32 -9.70 3.28
CA TYR A 47 9.62 -9.11 3.56
C TYR A 47 10.24 -9.82 4.77
N MET A 48 11.24 -10.67 4.53
CA MET A 48 11.74 -11.62 5.54
C MET A 48 12.31 -10.98 6.81
N ALA A 49 12.74 -9.72 6.75
CA ALA A 49 13.35 -9.04 7.89
C ALA A 49 12.32 -8.50 8.90
N LEU A 50 11.04 -8.44 8.54
CA LEU A 50 9.97 -7.93 9.41
C LEU A 50 8.83 -8.93 9.51
N ASP A 51 8.33 -9.10 10.73
CA ASP A 51 7.20 -10.00 10.95
C ASP A 51 5.92 -9.41 10.36
N ASN A 52 5.11 -10.27 9.75
CA ASN A 52 3.86 -9.95 9.07
C ASN A 52 3.88 -8.82 8.00
N VAL A 53 5.05 -8.35 7.56
CA VAL A 53 5.16 -7.35 6.49
C VAL A 53 5.30 -8.02 5.13
N TRP A 54 4.48 -7.59 4.19
CA TRP A 54 4.49 -8.01 2.79
C TRP A 54 4.76 -6.81 1.90
N GLU A 55 5.29 -7.07 0.71
CA GLU A 55 5.46 -6.07 -0.33
C GLU A 55 4.93 -6.53 -1.68
N PHE A 56 4.55 -5.56 -2.50
CA PHE A 56 4.38 -5.75 -3.94
C PHE A 56 4.96 -4.58 -4.72
N TYR A 57 5.35 -4.86 -5.96
CA TYR A 57 6.07 -3.97 -6.84
C TYR A 57 5.09 -3.06 -7.59
N VAL A 58 5.35 -1.75 -7.50
CA VAL A 58 4.73 -0.76 -8.36
C VAL A 58 5.49 -0.73 -9.67
N ASP A 59 6.81 -0.54 -9.58
CA ASP A 59 7.79 -0.71 -10.66
C ASP A 59 9.07 -1.35 -10.09
N ARG A 60 10.22 -1.22 -10.78
CA ARG A 60 11.50 -1.75 -10.27
C ARG A 60 12.07 -0.98 -9.08
N ARG A 61 11.65 0.26 -8.88
CA ARG A 61 12.18 1.21 -7.89
C ARG A 61 11.26 1.31 -6.68
N MET A 62 9.94 1.29 -6.93
CA MET A 62 8.88 1.58 -5.97
C MET A 62 8.07 0.34 -5.60
N ARG A 63 7.69 0.26 -4.33
CA ARG A 63 6.90 -0.82 -3.74
C ARG A 63 5.83 -0.27 -2.81
N VAL A 64 4.81 -1.07 -2.57
CA VAL A 64 3.82 -0.84 -1.50
C VAL A 64 4.06 -1.90 -0.44
N LEU A 65 4.12 -1.46 0.82
CA LEU A 65 4.15 -2.32 1.98
C LEU A 65 2.74 -2.51 2.52
N PHE A 66 2.44 -3.71 2.97
CA PHE A 66 1.16 -4.03 3.60
C PHE A 66 1.31 -5.16 4.62
N GLU A 67 0.36 -5.23 5.54
CA GLU A 67 0.21 -6.38 6.43
C GLU A 67 -1.03 -7.17 6.01
N ARG A 68 -1.09 -8.45 6.42
CA ARG A 68 -2.30 -9.27 6.28
C ARG A 68 -2.94 -9.40 7.65
N LEU A 69 -4.07 -8.73 7.85
CA LEU A 69 -4.87 -8.82 9.08
C LEU A 69 -6.21 -9.43 8.72
N GLU A 70 -6.61 -10.49 9.43
CA GLU A 70 -7.88 -11.21 9.19
C GLU A 70 -8.06 -11.64 7.72
N GLY A 71 -6.96 -11.98 7.03
CA GLY A 71 -6.97 -12.36 5.62
C GLY A 71 -7.11 -11.18 4.63
N GLN A 72 -7.16 -9.94 5.12
CA GLN A 72 -7.31 -8.73 4.30
C GLN A 72 -6.03 -7.88 4.28
N PRO A 73 -5.68 -7.27 3.12
CA PRO A 73 -4.52 -6.40 3.04
C PRO A 73 -4.78 -5.06 3.74
N HIS A 74 -3.81 -4.62 4.52
CA HIS A 74 -3.80 -3.32 5.19
C HIS A 74 -2.53 -2.56 4.80
N LEU A 75 -2.67 -1.46 4.04
CA LEU A 75 -1.52 -0.76 3.42
C LEU A 75 -0.74 0.07 4.44
N SER A 76 0.53 -0.25 4.64
CA SER A 76 1.35 0.36 5.68
C SER A 76 2.22 1.51 5.18
N ASP A 77 2.76 1.42 3.96
CA ASP A 77 3.59 2.48 3.36
C ASP A 77 3.73 2.32 1.83
N VAL A 78 4.20 3.36 1.14
CA VAL A 78 4.52 3.31 -0.29
C VAL A 78 5.72 4.19 -0.62
N GLY A 79 6.56 3.74 -1.55
CA GLY A 79 7.71 4.52 -1.99
C GLY A 79 8.86 3.69 -2.53
N PHE A 80 10.02 4.34 -2.67
CA PHE A 80 11.24 3.73 -3.19
C PHE A 80 11.82 2.69 -2.21
N HIS A 81 12.90 2.00 -2.62
CA HIS A 81 13.52 0.94 -1.82
C HIS A 81 13.80 1.31 -0.35
N ALA A 82 14.15 2.57 -0.07
CA ALA A 82 14.42 3.08 1.27
C ALA A 82 13.24 2.96 2.27
N ILE A 83 12.01 2.69 1.82
CA ILE A 83 10.88 2.45 2.75
C ILE A 83 11.05 1.15 3.54
N LEU A 84 11.81 0.17 3.02
CA LEU A 84 12.10 -1.07 3.74
C LEU A 84 12.96 -0.80 4.99
N ASP A 85 13.98 0.04 4.86
CA ASP A 85 14.83 0.44 6.00
C ASP A 85 14.06 1.25 7.05
N LYS A 86 13.11 2.07 6.59
CA LYS A 86 12.22 2.82 7.49
C LYS A 86 11.27 1.88 8.22
N ALA A 87 10.74 0.86 7.53
CA ALA A 87 9.79 -0.08 8.11
C ALA A 87 10.34 -0.83 9.32
N CYS A 88 11.65 -1.10 9.37
CA CYS A 88 12.32 -1.68 10.54
C CYS A 88 12.23 -0.82 11.81
N ARG A 89 11.84 0.45 11.70
CA ARG A 89 11.71 1.39 12.81
C ARG A 89 10.26 1.63 13.22
N TYR A 90 9.29 1.03 12.52
CA TYR A 90 7.87 1.19 12.85
C TYR A 90 7.55 0.35 14.09
N ARG A 91 7.26 1.02 15.21
CA ARG A 91 6.97 0.36 16.50
C ARG A 91 5.52 -0.10 16.63
N TYR A 92 4.59 0.67 16.05
CA TYR A 92 3.16 0.39 16.07
C TYR A 92 2.54 0.84 14.73
N THR A 93 1.74 -0.04 14.12
CA THR A 93 1.03 0.25 12.87
C THR A 93 -0.45 0.47 13.20
N LEU A 94 -0.96 1.69 12.94
CA LEU A 94 -2.38 2.03 13.10
C LEU A 94 -2.99 2.36 11.74
N TYR A 95 -4.07 1.66 11.39
CA TYR A 95 -4.78 1.79 10.11
C TYR A 95 -5.97 2.74 10.25
N THR A 96 -5.65 4.01 10.47
CA THR A 96 -6.61 5.09 10.76
C THR A 96 -7.35 5.63 9.54
N HIS A 97 -6.98 5.19 8.33
CA HIS A 97 -7.56 5.66 7.07
C HIS A 97 -8.08 4.49 6.24
N ALA A 98 -8.93 4.81 5.27
CA ALA A 98 -9.33 3.90 4.22
C ALA A 98 -9.10 4.56 2.85
N LEU A 99 -8.36 3.86 1.99
CA LEU A 99 -8.20 4.21 0.58
C LEU A 99 -9.38 3.62 -0.20
N HIS A 100 -10.13 4.49 -0.87
CA HIS A 100 -11.18 4.13 -1.81
C HIS A 100 -10.62 4.19 -3.22
N VAL A 101 -10.63 3.08 -3.95
CA VAL A 101 -10.12 2.99 -5.33
C VAL A 101 -11.23 2.62 -6.29
N GLU A 102 -11.40 3.44 -7.32
CA GLU A 102 -12.34 3.26 -8.42
C GLU A 102 -11.61 3.28 -9.77
N GLU A 103 -12.36 3.09 -10.85
CA GLU A 103 -11.88 3.25 -12.20
C GLU A 103 -11.53 4.71 -12.48
N ASN A 104 -10.24 5.05 -12.35
CA ASN A 104 -9.64 6.38 -12.57
C ASN A 104 -9.82 7.41 -11.45
N LYS A 105 -10.33 7.00 -10.28
CA LYS A 105 -10.49 7.88 -9.12
C LYS A 105 -10.03 7.18 -7.86
N TYR A 106 -9.49 7.94 -6.93
CA TYR A 106 -9.23 7.47 -5.58
C TYR A 106 -9.40 8.63 -4.60
N HIS A 107 -9.75 8.32 -3.36
CA HIS A 107 -9.80 9.27 -2.26
C HIS A 107 -9.57 8.54 -0.93
N TYR A 108 -9.37 9.29 0.13
CA TYR A 108 -9.22 8.76 1.48
C TYR A 108 -10.37 9.18 2.37
N SER A 109 -10.70 8.34 3.34
CA SER A 109 -11.55 8.71 4.46
C SER A 109 -10.86 8.33 5.76
N THR A 110 -10.96 9.18 6.77
CA THR A 110 -10.56 8.83 8.13
C THR A 110 -11.54 7.79 8.68
N ARG A 111 -11.02 6.72 9.27
CA ARG A 111 -11.84 5.80 10.06
C ARG A 111 -12.03 6.45 11.42
N HIS A 112 -13.13 7.19 11.58
CA HIS A 112 -13.58 7.56 12.92
C HIS A 112 -14.02 6.28 13.63
N GLU A 113 -13.45 6.04 14.81
CA GLU A 113 -13.86 4.97 15.74
C GLU A 113 -15.33 5.12 16.14
#